data_AF-A0A2N6BMU4-F1
#
_entry.id   AF-A0A2N6BMU4-F1
#
_cell.length_a   1.000
_cell.length_b   1.000
_cell.length_c   1.000
_cell.angle_alpha   90.00
_cell.angle_beta   90.00
_cell.angle_gamma   90.00
#
_symmetry.space_group_name_H-M   'P 1'
#
loop_
_entity.id
_entity.type
_entity.pdbx_description
1 polymer ?
#
loop_
_entity_poly.entity_id
_entity_poly.type
_entity_poly.pdbx_seq_one_letter_code
_entity_poly.pdbx_strand_id
1 'polypeptide(L)'
;MTGEIAVSEALRGRVESFAKDMLLLVKTVSIYPSGHPQMANMADQVVEWVSDEEEPLSIGVTSNELIIYGEFFGGKDSRAEVLARLLHARQLSRITLEPTLKESHLYSFATVIADRELLGKAIVERFEDEAIPTIKLEPLDLGELHQHLTTEGFYSDDADGFRRSQQIWLWLQGESGSPKDMARVLSSEEFWDAVLVGDNKEEKVRNLAQVMERMGSMIDRAIRLVPDERRQEVVEHLSRVGEALDASDLARLVDVFVSDASGTGETISALMEKVAGEKVADLMAHLVSLGGDKTGRMAAFTKAFLPPDAMLSMASVASNNKLHADRSGHPREVWEWIESFLFNYDENLYMGEGYKSTLDRMASRLRIEGEKSVSFGMYEDLEPHIDNVYFTLAQIEEDKDQALLGARIVERLEELDGVGVLAFLESIEASIPEALEDREDVFKVLFEKALPDVSDYSSKVRGRLVRFAVQHQGEVIEPAFRSLMYEERMKIRRFVVEMLCHFSPRYAPTLVQRARGSIWYFLRNALIILGRMGDGRALPFIISQLDHEKTQVRKEALRALPFMGERGKKALKNFAGDITRVVEERQLAKRVYDRLKN
;
A
#
# COMPACT_ATOMS: atom_id res chain seq x y z
N MET A 1 -27.04 17.33 -16.93
CA MET A 1 -25.91 16.50 -17.41
C MET A 1 -24.89 17.22 -18.29
N THR A 2 -25.21 18.16 -19.19
CA THR A 2 -24.16 18.91 -19.94
C THR A 2 -23.75 20.25 -19.30
N GLY A 3 -24.56 20.81 -18.41
CA GLY A 3 -24.23 22.07 -17.70
C GLY A 3 -23.29 21.87 -16.50
N GLU A 4 -23.59 20.89 -15.62
CA GLU A 4 -22.85 20.67 -14.36
C GLU A 4 -21.37 20.32 -14.60
N ILE A 5 -21.08 19.49 -15.61
CA ILE A 5 -19.72 19.06 -15.94
C ILE A 5 -18.84 20.26 -16.35
N ALA A 6 -19.41 21.21 -17.10
CA ALA A 6 -18.68 22.42 -17.53
C ALA A 6 -18.41 23.40 -16.37
N VAL A 7 -19.28 23.41 -15.34
CA VAL A 7 -19.09 24.22 -14.14
C VAL A 7 -18.00 23.64 -13.24
N SER A 8 -18.01 22.32 -12.99
CA SER A 8 -17.00 21.66 -12.16
C SER A 8 -15.60 21.69 -12.80
N GLU A 9 -15.48 21.55 -14.13
CA GLU A 9 -14.18 21.65 -14.81
C GLU A 9 -13.59 23.08 -14.76
N ALA A 10 -14.44 24.11 -14.86
CA ALA A 10 -14.03 25.51 -14.69
C ALA A 10 -13.62 25.82 -13.23
N LEU A 11 -14.38 25.31 -12.24
CA LEU A 11 -14.06 25.43 -10.82
C LEU A 11 -12.73 24.75 -10.49
N ARG A 12 -12.49 23.54 -11.01
CA ARG A 12 -11.21 22.83 -10.85
C ARG A 12 -10.02 23.63 -11.39
N GLY A 13 -10.18 24.29 -12.53
CA GLY A 13 -9.19 25.21 -13.08
C GLY A 13 -8.90 26.43 -12.18
N ARG A 14 -9.96 27.03 -11.60
CA ARG A 14 -9.84 28.12 -10.60
C ARG A 14 -9.07 27.65 -9.35
N VAL A 15 -9.46 26.53 -8.75
CA VAL A 15 -8.82 25.99 -7.53
C VAL A 15 -7.37 25.59 -7.76
N GLU A 16 -7.02 25.04 -8.92
CA GLU A 16 -5.62 24.77 -9.30
C GLU A 16 -4.76 26.05 -9.40
N SER A 17 -5.31 27.18 -9.87
CA SER A 17 -4.58 28.45 -9.86
C SER A 17 -4.46 29.00 -8.45
N PHE A 18 -5.56 29.08 -7.69
CA PHE A 18 -5.52 29.52 -6.29
C PHE A 18 -4.47 28.74 -5.49
N ALA A 19 -4.46 27.41 -5.62
CA ALA A 19 -3.49 26.56 -4.93
C ALA A 19 -2.05 26.83 -5.38
N LYS A 20 -1.82 27.07 -6.68
CA LYS A 20 -0.52 27.50 -7.23
C LYS A 20 -0.03 28.78 -6.58
N ASP A 21 -0.91 29.77 -6.50
CA ASP A 21 -0.55 31.15 -6.16
C ASP A 21 -0.36 31.29 -4.65
N MET A 22 -1.17 30.60 -3.84
CA MET A 22 -0.95 30.39 -2.40
C MET A 22 0.35 29.65 -2.08
N LEU A 23 0.66 28.55 -2.77
CA LEU A 23 1.93 27.82 -2.58
C LEU A 23 3.14 28.67 -2.96
N LEU A 24 3.02 29.49 -4.01
CA LEU A 24 4.07 30.40 -4.43
C LEU A 24 4.28 31.50 -3.37
N LEU A 25 3.21 32.08 -2.84
CA LEU A 25 3.21 33.09 -1.79
C LEU A 25 3.92 32.60 -0.51
N VAL A 26 3.54 31.42 0.02
CA VAL A 26 4.19 30.80 1.18
C VAL A 26 5.68 30.58 0.92
N LYS A 27 6.05 30.15 -0.29
CA LYS A 27 7.45 29.93 -0.65
C LYS A 27 8.26 31.22 -0.76
N THR A 28 7.71 32.28 -1.36
CA THR A 28 8.44 33.52 -1.64
C THR A 28 8.61 34.42 -0.42
N VAL A 29 7.74 34.34 0.60
CA VAL A 29 7.93 35.04 1.89
C VAL A 29 9.24 34.63 2.58
N SER A 30 9.69 33.38 2.41
CA SER A 30 11.00 32.93 2.94
C SER A 30 12.23 33.50 2.20
N ILE A 31 12.03 34.20 1.07
CA ILE A 31 13.07 34.64 0.13
C ILE A 31 13.12 36.17 0.01
N TYR A 32 11.97 36.85 0.05
CA TYR A 32 11.85 38.30 -0.15
C TYR A 32 11.27 39.00 1.09
N PRO A 33 11.81 40.17 1.48
CA PRO A 33 11.27 40.94 2.60
C PRO A 33 9.90 41.54 2.26
N SER A 34 9.13 41.85 3.31
CA SER A 34 7.79 42.45 3.25
C SER A 34 7.76 43.71 2.37
N GLY A 35 6.81 43.75 1.41
CA GLY A 35 6.61 44.89 0.50
C GLY A 35 7.32 44.81 -0.86
N HIS A 36 7.87 43.66 -1.24
CA HIS A 36 8.49 43.47 -2.56
C HIS A 36 7.43 43.44 -3.70
N PRO A 37 7.62 44.16 -4.84
CA PRO A 37 6.58 44.27 -5.88
C PRO A 37 6.10 42.97 -6.54
N GLN A 38 6.92 41.92 -6.56
CA GLN A 38 6.47 40.60 -7.06
C GLN A 38 5.52 39.89 -6.08
N MET A 39 5.53 40.26 -4.80
CA MET A 39 4.60 39.73 -3.80
C MET A 39 3.19 40.32 -3.96
N ALA A 40 3.09 41.63 -4.26
CA ALA A 40 1.84 42.34 -4.54
C ALA A 40 1.02 41.62 -5.62
N ASN A 41 1.59 41.50 -6.81
CA ASN A 41 0.95 40.83 -7.96
C ASN A 41 0.50 39.38 -7.68
N MET A 42 1.08 38.69 -6.68
CA MET A 42 0.72 37.32 -6.31
C MET A 42 -0.38 37.28 -5.23
N ALA A 43 -0.34 38.21 -4.28
CA ALA A 43 -1.41 38.40 -3.30
C ALA A 43 -2.69 38.94 -3.97
N ASP A 44 -2.55 39.84 -4.95
CA ASP A 44 -3.65 40.36 -5.79
C ASP A 44 -4.46 39.23 -6.43
N GLN A 45 -3.81 38.23 -7.02
CA GLN A 45 -4.46 37.09 -7.69
C GLN A 45 -5.28 36.24 -6.71
N VAL A 46 -4.84 36.13 -5.46
CA VAL A 46 -5.56 35.42 -4.40
C VAL A 46 -6.70 36.26 -3.83
N VAL A 47 -6.51 37.59 -3.70
CA VAL A 47 -7.56 38.52 -3.28
C VAL A 47 -8.67 38.58 -4.32
N GLU A 48 -8.35 38.76 -5.60
CA GLU A 48 -9.31 38.76 -6.72
C GLU A 48 -10.20 37.51 -6.69
N TRP A 49 -9.60 36.34 -6.48
CA TRP A 49 -10.33 35.08 -6.42
C TRP A 49 -11.33 34.96 -5.25
N VAL A 50 -11.06 35.62 -4.12
CA VAL A 50 -11.94 35.64 -2.93
C VAL A 50 -12.94 36.81 -2.98
N SER A 51 -12.57 37.93 -3.61
CA SER A 51 -13.42 39.12 -3.74
C SER A 51 -14.54 38.99 -4.78
N ASP A 52 -14.44 38.02 -5.69
CA ASP A 52 -15.49 37.68 -6.66
C ASP A 52 -16.73 36.99 -6.03
N GLU A 53 -16.63 36.53 -4.77
CA GLU A 53 -17.66 35.73 -4.09
C GLU A 53 -18.39 36.56 -3.01
N GLU A 54 -19.74 36.47 -2.92
CA GLU A 54 -20.53 37.23 -1.93
C GLU A 54 -20.45 36.65 -0.50
N GLU A 55 -20.07 35.37 -0.36
CA GLU A 55 -19.99 34.65 0.92
C GLU A 55 -18.53 34.33 1.31
N PRO A 56 -18.19 34.19 2.61
CA PRO A 56 -16.86 33.79 3.04
C PRO A 56 -16.48 32.41 2.52
N LEU A 57 -15.35 32.34 1.83
CA LEU A 57 -14.86 31.10 1.23
C LEU A 57 -14.28 30.18 2.32
N SER A 58 -15.02 29.13 2.66
CA SER A 58 -14.59 28.05 3.55
C SER A 58 -13.87 26.95 2.75
N ILE A 59 -12.60 26.71 3.07
CA ILE A 59 -11.75 25.66 2.51
C ILE A 59 -11.47 24.61 3.60
N GLY A 60 -12.04 23.43 3.46
CA GLY A 60 -11.68 22.26 4.28
C GLY A 60 -10.34 21.67 3.82
N VAL A 61 -9.56 21.14 4.76
CA VAL A 61 -8.22 20.61 4.51
C VAL A 61 -8.16 19.14 4.92
N THR A 62 -7.83 18.25 3.97
CA THR A 62 -7.52 16.84 4.26
C THR A 62 -6.03 16.56 4.07
N SER A 63 -5.59 15.33 4.32
CA SER A 63 -4.21 14.90 4.11
C SER A 63 -3.71 15.07 2.67
N ASN A 64 -4.61 15.06 1.67
CA ASN A 64 -4.27 15.09 0.24
C ASN A 64 -5.19 15.97 -0.62
N GLU A 65 -6.26 16.57 -0.10
CA GLU A 65 -7.25 17.30 -0.88
C GLU A 65 -7.78 18.56 -0.17
N LEU A 66 -8.23 19.53 -0.97
CA LEU A 66 -8.97 20.70 -0.50
C LEU A 66 -10.46 20.49 -0.75
N ILE A 67 -11.30 20.81 0.23
CA ILE A 67 -12.76 20.72 0.12
C ILE A 67 -13.32 22.14 -0.01
N ILE A 68 -13.93 22.45 -1.16
CA ILE A 68 -14.46 23.79 -1.47
C ILE A 68 -15.85 23.65 -2.07
N TYR A 69 -16.84 24.32 -1.49
CA TYR A 69 -18.28 24.17 -1.81
C TYR A 69 -18.80 22.71 -1.77
N GLY A 70 -18.11 21.82 -1.04
CA GLY A 70 -18.42 20.39 -0.97
C GLY A 70 -17.80 19.53 -2.08
N GLU A 71 -17.10 20.13 -3.05
CA GLU A 71 -16.28 19.40 -4.03
C GLU A 71 -14.84 19.20 -3.52
N PHE A 72 -14.22 18.07 -3.91
CA PHE A 72 -12.88 17.67 -3.50
C PHE A 72 -11.86 17.96 -4.62
N PHE A 73 -10.77 18.65 -4.28
CA PHE A 73 -9.73 19.07 -5.22
C PHE A 73 -8.37 18.52 -4.81
N GLY A 74 -7.86 17.58 -5.60
CA GLY A 74 -6.55 16.97 -5.43
C GLY A 74 -6.23 15.94 -6.51
N GLY A 75 -5.36 15.00 -6.16
CA GLY A 75 -4.91 13.90 -7.03
C GLY A 75 -3.49 14.08 -7.58
N LYS A 76 -3.01 13.06 -8.29
CA LYS A 76 -1.62 12.98 -8.77
C LYS A 76 -1.26 14.15 -9.69
N ASP A 77 -0.18 14.84 -9.35
CA ASP A 77 0.35 16.05 -10.02
C ASP A 77 -0.55 17.31 -9.88
N SER A 78 -1.56 17.30 -8.99
CA SER A 78 -2.39 18.46 -8.62
C SER A 78 -1.65 19.44 -7.70
N ARG A 79 -1.94 20.74 -7.84
CA ARG A 79 -1.45 21.77 -6.89
C ARG A 79 -2.33 21.89 -5.65
N ALA A 80 -3.62 21.60 -5.79
CA ALA A 80 -4.53 21.51 -4.63
C ALA A 80 -4.05 20.41 -3.67
N GLU A 81 -3.59 19.26 -4.18
CA GLU A 81 -2.99 18.18 -3.39
C GLU A 81 -1.75 18.64 -2.60
N VAL A 82 -0.86 19.42 -3.24
CA VAL A 82 0.35 19.95 -2.61
C VAL A 82 0.01 21.01 -1.54
N LEU A 83 -1.01 21.84 -1.76
CA LEU A 83 -1.46 22.83 -0.77
C LEU A 83 -2.17 22.15 0.41
N ALA A 84 -3.04 21.17 0.16
CA ALA A 84 -3.70 20.38 1.20
C ALA A 84 -2.69 19.74 2.15
N ARG A 85 -1.69 19.02 1.60
CA ARG A 85 -0.57 18.45 2.39
C ARG A 85 0.16 19.48 3.23
N LEU A 86 0.43 20.66 2.68
CA LEU A 86 1.14 21.73 3.39
C LEU A 86 0.33 22.29 4.57
N LEU A 87 -0.99 22.45 4.40
CA LEU A 87 -1.89 22.93 5.46
C LEU A 87 -2.21 21.85 6.50
N HIS A 88 -2.36 20.59 6.05
CA HIS A 88 -2.57 19.44 6.94
C HIS A 88 -1.32 19.14 7.77
N ALA A 89 -0.12 19.24 7.19
CA ALA A 89 1.14 19.16 7.94
C ALA A 89 1.31 20.30 8.95
N ARG A 90 0.50 21.37 8.85
CA ARG A 90 0.39 22.46 9.82
C ARG A 90 -0.72 22.24 10.85
N GLN A 91 -1.37 21.07 10.83
CA GLN A 91 -2.50 20.72 11.69
C GLN A 91 -3.65 21.73 11.61
N LEU A 92 -3.96 22.20 10.39
CA LEU A 92 -5.16 22.98 10.12
C LEU A 92 -6.23 22.09 9.47
N SER A 93 -7.46 22.20 9.97
CA SER A 93 -8.64 21.47 9.47
C SER A 93 -9.48 22.30 8.51
N ARG A 94 -9.47 23.63 8.69
CA ARG A 94 -10.19 24.59 7.84
C ARG A 94 -9.49 25.94 7.77
N ILE A 95 -9.66 26.61 6.63
CA ILE A 95 -9.32 28.01 6.42
C ILE A 95 -10.56 28.70 5.85
N THR A 96 -10.96 29.82 6.45
CA THR A 96 -12.05 30.65 5.93
C THR A 96 -11.51 32.02 5.54
N LEU A 97 -11.74 32.43 4.29
CA LEU A 97 -11.30 33.71 3.73
C LEU A 97 -12.53 34.62 3.54
N GLU A 98 -12.54 35.77 4.19
CA GLU A 98 -13.63 36.75 4.08
C GLU A 98 -13.50 37.57 2.76
N PRO A 99 -14.59 37.98 2.08
CA PRO A 99 -14.51 38.75 0.82
C PRO A 99 -13.79 40.11 0.94
N THR A 100 -13.58 40.60 2.16
CA THR A 100 -12.84 41.83 2.49
C THR A 100 -11.32 41.61 2.66
N LEU A 101 -10.81 40.44 2.24
CA LEU A 101 -9.40 40.06 2.27
C LEU A 101 -8.48 41.13 1.66
N LYS A 102 -7.32 41.33 2.29
CA LYS A 102 -6.29 42.27 1.83
C LYS A 102 -4.98 41.54 1.63
N GLU A 103 -4.17 41.99 0.68
CA GLU A 103 -2.81 41.48 0.46
C GLU A 103 -1.99 41.39 1.75
N SER A 104 -2.09 42.43 2.60
CA SER A 104 -1.37 42.51 3.89
C SER A 104 -1.67 41.31 4.80
N HIS A 105 -2.90 40.82 4.80
CA HIS A 105 -3.34 39.70 5.62
C HIS A 105 -2.82 38.36 5.05
N LEU A 106 -2.74 38.25 3.72
CA LEU A 106 -2.13 37.10 3.05
C LEU A 106 -0.62 37.01 3.28
N TYR A 107 0.12 38.13 3.42
CA TYR A 107 1.54 38.07 3.79
C TYR A 107 1.75 37.54 5.20
N SER A 108 0.96 38.00 6.18
CA SER A 108 0.96 37.43 7.53
C SER A 108 0.66 35.94 7.50
N PHE A 109 -0.39 35.53 6.77
CA PHE A 109 -0.73 34.11 6.57
C PHE A 109 0.45 33.32 6.01
N ALA A 110 1.04 33.76 4.90
CA ALA A 110 2.18 33.10 4.29
C ALA A 110 3.42 33.08 5.20
N THR A 111 3.63 34.08 6.05
CA THR A 111 4.72 34.14 7.03
C THR A 111 4.55 33.09 8.12
N VAL A 112 3.37 33.04 8.75
CA VAL A 112 3.07 32.07 9.82
C VAL A 112 3.08 30.64 9.28
N ILE A 113 2.54 30.41 8.07
CA ILE A 113 2.49 29.08 7.44
C ILE A 113 3.85 28.65 6.83
N ALA A 114 4.79 29.58 6.61
CA ALA A 114 6.17 29.23 6.21
C ALA A 114 7.02 28.71 7.39
N ASP A 115 6.79 29.23 8.61
CA ASP A 115 7.51 28.85 9.84
C ASP A 115 7.19 27.39 10.23
N ARG A 116 8.18 26.49 10.17
CA ARG A 116 7.97 25.03 10.29
C ARG A 116 7.74 24.53 11.71
N GLU A 117 8.03 25.35 12.71
CA GLU A 117 7.94 24.95 14.12
C GLU A 117 6.54 25.22 14.70
N LEU A 118 5.75 26.07 14.04
CA LEU A 118 4.35 26.32 14.39
C LEU A 118 3.40 25.27 13.81
N LEU A 119 2.49 24.79 14.66
CA LEU A 119 1.46 23.79 14.34
C LEU A 119 0.15 24.10 15.08
N GLY A 120 -0.98 23.78 14.46
CA GLY A 120 -2.30 23.69 15.11
C GLY A 120 -2.68 24.96 15.87
N LYS A 121 -2.98 24.82 17.16
CA LYS A 121 -3.41 25.95 18.01
C LYS A 121 -2.38 27.09 18.07
N ALA A 122 -1.08 26.80 18.04
CA ALA A 122 -0.04 27.83 18.05
C ALA A 122 0.00 28.69 16.76
N ILE A 123 -0.49 28.16 15.63
CA ILE A 123 -0.71 28.95 14.41
C ILE A 123 -1.88 29.91 14.60
N VAL A 124 -2.98 29.42 15.18
CA VAL A 124 -4.22 30.18 15.40
C VAL A 124 -3.99 31.31 16.40
N GLU A 125 -3.39 31.00 17.56
CA GLU A 125 -3.03 31.99 18.60
C GLU A 125 -2.15 33.11 18.02
N ARG A 126 -1.12 32.77 17.24
CA ARG A 126 -0.27 33.77 16.56
C ARG A 126 -1.03 34.60 15.52
N PHE A 127 -2.08 34.05 14.91
CA PHE A 127 -2.95 34.75 13.98
C PHE A 127 -3.91 35.73 14.67
N GLU A 128 -4.42 35.35 15.84
CA GLU A 128 -5.25 36.19 16.70
C GLU A 128 -4.43 37.35 17.30
N ASP A 129 -3.18 37.11 17.70
CA ASP A 129 -2.22 38.14 18.15
C ASP A 129 -1.89 39.18 17.04
N GLU A 130 -1.81 38.77 15.77
CA GLU A 130 -1.66 39.69 14.63
C GLU A 130 -2.96 40.44 14.27
N ALA A 131 -4.07 40.12 14.95
CA ALA A 131 -5.38 40.79 14.86
C ALA A 131 -5.95 40.88 13.42
N ILE A 132 -5.85 39.79 12.65
CA ILE A 132 -6.27 39.72 11.23
C ILE A 132 -7.73 39.27 11.13
N PRO A 133 -8.69 40.15 10.78
CA PRO A 133 -10.12 39.80 10.86
C PRO A 133 -10.65 39.06 9.62
N THR A 134 -9.88 39.00 8.52
CA THR A 134 -10.36 38.51 7.21
C THR A 134 -9.94 37.07 6.89
N ILE A 135 -9.22 36.42 7.78
CA ILE A 135 -8.77 35.03 7.64
C ILE A 135 -9.03 34.36 9.00
N LYS A 136 -9.78 33.27 8.99
CA LYS A 136 -10.02 32.43 10.18
C LYS A 136 -9.39 31.05 9.93
N LEU A 137 -8.70 30.55 10.94
CA LEU A 137 -7.99 29.27 10.89
C LEU A 137 -8.57 28.35 11.97
N GLU A 138 -8.99 27.15 11.58
CA GLU A 138 -9.44 26.13 12.54
C GLU A 138 -8.32 25.09 12.72
N PRO A 139 -7.89 24.81 13.96
CA PRO A 139 -6.89 23.80 14.21
C PRO A 139 -7.51 22.40 14.10
N LEU A 140 -6.68 21.41 13.82
CA LEU A 140 -7.07 19.99 13.83
C LEU A 140 -7.10 19.48 15.29
N ASP A 141 -8.19 19.74 16.01
CA ASP A 141 -8.35 19.27 17.40
C ASP A 141 -8.96 17.85 17.45
N LEU A 142 -8.09 16.87 17.65
CA LEU A 142 -8.46 15.46 17.80
C LEU A 142 -9.09 15.12 19.17
N GLY A 143 -8.99 16.01 20.16
CA GLY A 143 -9.45 15.78 21.53
C GLY A 143 -10.90 16.22 21.78
N GLU A 144 -11.30 17.37 21.24
CA GLU A 144 -12.66 17.91 21.46
C GLU A 144 -13.74 17.11 20.70
N LEU A 145 -13.38 16.55 19.54
CA LEU A 145 -14.15 15.53 18.81
C LEU A 145 -14.34 14.25 19.64
N HIS A 146 -13.36 13.89 20.47
CA HIS A 146 -13.42 12.67 21.29
C HIS A 146 -14.40 12.80 22.47
N GLN A 147 -14.49 14.00 23.09
CA GLN A 147 -15.45 14.26 24.17
C GLN A 147 -16.90 14.34 23.69
N HIS A 148 -17.14 14.94 22.51
CA HIS A 148 -18.48 15.04 21.91
C HIS A 148 -19.10 13.69 21.50
N LEU A 149 -18.28 12.65 21.37
CA LEU A 149 -18.70 11.28 21.03
C LEU A 149 -18.89 10.37 22.25
N THR A 150 -18.44 10.79 23.45
CA THR A 150 -18.33 9.91 24.63
C THR A 150 -19.19 10.32 25.81
N THR A 151 -19.83 11.50 25.81
CA THR A 151 -20.52 12.05 26.99
C THR A 151 -21.98 12.42 26.73
N GLU A 152 -22.87 11.51 27.14
CA GLU A 152 -24.33 11.64 27.37
C GLU A 152 -25.27 11.88 26.15
N GLY A 153 -26.43 11.22 26.22
CA GLY A 153 -27.30 10.95 25.07
C GLY A 153 -28.21 12.11 24.64
N PHE A 154 -28.49 12.17 23.34
CA PHE A 154 -29.35 13.19 22.74
C PHE A 154 -30.84 12.85 22.83
N TYR A 155 -31.51 13.44 23.82
CA TYR A 155 -32.93 13.78 23.77
C TYR A 155 -33.10 15.28 23.45
N SER A 156 -33.19 15.66 22.16
CA SER A 156 -33.77 16.96 21.74
C SER A 156 -34.02 17.04 20.23
N ASP A 157 -35.15 17.64 19.85
CA ASP A 157 -35.69 17.81 18.47
C ASP A 157 -34.89 18.76 17.53
N ASP A 158 -33.61 19.02 17.77
CA ASP A 158 -32.87 20.09 17.08
C ASP A 158 -31.98 19.63 15.90
N ALA A 159 -31.92 20.49 14.87
CA ALA A 159 -31.26 20.23 13.58
C ALA A 159 -29.73 20.03 13.64
N ASP A 160 -29.10 20.14 14.81
CA ASP A 160 -27.66 19.93 14.99
C ASP A 160 -27.25 18.44 15.04
N GLY A 161 -28.19 17.51 15.28
CA GLY A 161 -27.94 16.08 15.12
C GLY A 161 -27.56 15.69 13.69
N PHE A 162 -28.15 16.38 12.70
CA PHE A 162 -27.86 16.20 11.28
C PHE A 162 -26.43 16.65 10.91
N ARG A 163 -25.93 17.73 11.53
CA ARG A 163 -24.60 18.30 11.25
C ARG A 163 -23.44 17.43 11.76
N ARG A 164 -23.60 16.72 12.89
CA ARG A 164 -22.54 15.86 13.45
C ARG A 164 -22.35 14.59 12.64
N SER A 165 -23.45 13.95 12.23
CA SER A 165 -23.42 12.83 11.28
C SER A 165 -22.74 13.23 9.96
N GLN A 166 -22.94 14.47 9.50
CA GLN A 166 -22.33 15.02 8.30
C GLN A 166 -20.80 15.25 8.43
N GLN A 167 -20.30 15.57 9.64
CA GLN A 167 -18.86 15.70 9.91
C GLN A 167 -18.13 14.34 9.97
N ILE A 168 -18.77 13.32 10.57
CA ILE A 168 -18.25 11.93 10.57
C ILE A 168 -18.18 11.39 9.13
N TRP A 169 -19.10 11.82 8.27
CA TRP A 169 -19.14 11.45 6.86
C TRP A 169 -18.05 12.16 6.02
N LEU A 170 -17.79 13.45 6.28
CA LEU A 170 -16.66 14.19 5.69
C LEU A 170 -15.30 13.59 6.09
N TRP A 171 -15.19 13.03 7.29
CA TRP A 171 -13.98 12.35 7.78
C TRP A 171 -13.70 11.01 7.07
N LEU A 172 -14.74 10.33 6.56
CA LEU A 172 -14.60 9.08 5.79
C LEU A 172 -14.25 9.28 4.31
N GLN A 173 -14.51 10.46 3.73
CA GLN A 173 -14.35 10.70 2.28
C GLN A 173 -12.98 11.25 1.82
N GLY A 174 -12.08 11.64 2.72
CA GLY A 174 -10.72 12.11 2.34
C GLY A 174 -9.71 11.00 1.98
N GLU A 175 -10.18 9.76 1.78
CA GLU A 175 -9.45 8.54 1.41
C GLU A 175 -7.98 8.43 1.88
N SER A 176 -7.78 8.48 3.19
CA SER A 176 -6.58 7.96 3.88
C SER A 176 -6.90 7.43 5.28
N GLY A 177 -8.14 6.99 5.52
CA GLY A 177 -8.52 6.35 6.78
C GLY A 177 -7.69 5.07 6.97
N SER A 178 -6.98 4.94 8.09
CA SER A 178 -6.27 3.70 8.37
C SER A 178 -7.29 2.57 8.58
N PRO A 179 -6.91 1.29 8.39
CA PRO A 179 -7.78 0.18 8.76
C PRO A 179 -8.25 0.24 10.23
N LYS A 180 -7.55 0.94 11.12
CA LYS A 180 -7.95 1.19 12.52
C LYS A 180 -9.14 2.14 12.62
N ASP A 181 -9.14 3.19 11.82
CA ASP A 181 -10.16 4.23 11.84
C ASP A 181 -11.47 3.67 11.30
N MET A 182 -11.36 2.89 10.23
CA MET A 182 -12.46 2.07 9.73
C MET A 182 -12.88 0.99 10.73
N ALA A 183 -11.96 0.32 11.44
CA ALA A 183 -12.32 -0.65 12.47
C ALA A 183 -13.11 0.00 13.62
N ARG A 184 -12.77 1.25 14.00
CA ARG A 184 -13.50 2.04 15.00
C ARG A 184 -14.92 2.39 14.53
N VAL A 185 -15.09 2.78 13.26
CA VAL A 185 -16.41 3.01 12.64
C VAL A 185 -17.24 1.73 12.60
N LEU A 186 -16.65 0.64 12.10
CA LEU A 186 -17.31 -0.67 12.08
C LEU A 186 -17.62 -1.17 13.49
N SER A 187 -16.91 -0.71 14.53
CA SER A 187 -17.19 -1.03 15.94
C SER A 187 -18.25 -0.13 16.60
N SER A 188 -18.78 0.90 15.92
CA SER A 188 -19.80 1.82 16.47
C SER A 188 -21.21 1.31 16.17
N GLU A 189 -22.01 1.15 17.22
CA GLU A 189 -23.43 0.78 17.12
C GLU A 189 -24.23 1.92 16.47
N GLU A 190 -23.87 3.17 16.80
CA GLU A 190 -24.49 4.39 16.26
C GLU A 190 -24.27 4.54 14.75
N PHE A 191 -23.11 4.15 14.24
CA PHE A 191 -22.84 4.07 12.79
C PHE A 191 -23.77 3.06 12.12
N TRP A 192 -23.89 1.85 12.69
CA TRP A 192 -24.74 0.81 12.13
C TRP A 192 -26.22 1.14 12.21
N ASP A 193 -26.68 1.75 13.29
CA ASP A 193 -28.06 2.25 13.39
C ASP A 193 -28.31 3.40 12.43
N ALA A 194 -27.37 4.34 12.26
CA ALA A 194 -27.49 5.41 11.28
C ALA A 194 -27.68 4.88 9.85
N VAL A 195 -27.04 3.75 9.49
CA VAL A 195 -27.14 3.09 8.18
C VAL A 195 -28.36 2.16 8.06
N LEU A 196 -28.63 1.33 9.08
CA LEU A 196 -29.58 0.21 9.03
C LEU A 196 -30.96 0.54 9.59
N VAL A 197 -31.14 1.69 10.25
CA VAL A 197 -32.37 2.13 10.92
C VAL A 197 -32.82 3.51 10.40
N GLY A 198 -34.13 3.77 10.51
CA GLY A 198 -34.78 5.00 10.06
C GLY A 198 -35.09 5.05 8.56
N ASP A 199 -35.60 6.20 8.13
CA ASP A 199 -35.98 6.44 6.73
C ASP A 199 -34.76 6.44 5.78
N ASN A 200 -35.01 6.19 4.50
CA ASN A 200 -34.03 6.06 3.42
C ASN A 200 -32.94 4.98 3.61
N LYS A 201 -33.18 3.96 4.44
CA LYS A 201 -32.28 2.82 4.67
C LYS A 201 -31.64 2.25 3.39
N GLU A 202 -32.44 1.99 2.36
CA GLU A 202 -31.96 1.42 1.08
C GLU A 202 -30.92 2.30 0.39
N GLU A 203 -31.10 3.63 0.44
CA GLU A 203 -30.18 4.62 -0.12
C GLU A 203 -28.88 4.67 0.69
N LYS A 204 -28.97 4.67 2.03
CA LYS A 204 -27.81 4.66 2.92
C LYS A 204 -26.97 3.39 2.75
N VAL A 205 -27.62 2.23 2.65
CA VAL A 205 -26.98 0.92 2.41
C VAL A 205 -26.30 0.89 1.04
N ARG A 206 -26.93 1.43 -0.01
CA ARG A 206 -26.31 1.57 -1.33
C ARG A 206 -25.10 2.51 -1.32
N ASN A 207 -25.20 3.65 -0.63
CA ASN A 207 -24.09 4.59 -0.48
C ASN A 207 -22.91 3.95 0.27
N LEU A 208 -23.18 3.17 1.32
CA LEU A 208 -22.16 2.36 2.00
C LEU A 208 -21.52 1.35 1.03
N ALA A 209 -22.30 0.62 0.22
CA ALA A 209 -21.75 -0.30 -0.77
C ALA A 209 -20.84 0.40 -1.80
N GLN A 210 -21.19 1.59 -2.30
CA GLN A 210 -20.31 2.34 -3.21
C GLN A 210 -18.98 2.76 -2.54
N VAL A 211 -19.00 3.04 -1.24
CA VAL A 211 -17.77 3.28 -0.46
C VAL A 211 -16.97 1.97 -0.31
N MET A 212 -17.65 0.85 -0.03
CA MET A 212 -17.00 -0.46 0.07
C MET A 212 -16.36 -0.94 -1.23
N GLU A 213 -16.99 -0.65 -2.38
CA GLU A 213 -16.48 -0.95 -3.73
C GLU A 213 -15.16 -0.22 -4.00
N ARG A 214 -15.01 1.02 -3.52
CA ARG A 214 -13.77 1.82 -3.65
C ARG A 214 -12.68 1.38 -2.68
N MET A 215 -13.05 1.05 -1.45
CA MET A 215 -12.12 0.71 -0.37
C MET A 215 -11.55 -0.71 -0.48
N GLY A 216 -12.28 -1.66 -1.09
CA GLY A 216 -11.81 -3.03 -1.33
C GLY A 216 -11.24 -3.70 -0.07
N SER A 217 -10.07 -4.34 -0.20
CA SER A 217 -9.37 -5.03 0.90
C SER A 217 -8.97 -4.16 2.10
N MET A 218 -9.22 -2.85 2.09
CA MET A 218 -9.11 -2.03 3.29
C MET A 218 -10.13 -2.44 4.37
N ILE A 219 -11.33 -2.87 3.97
CA ILE A 219 -12.39 -3.30 4.90
C ILE A 219 -12.07 -4.66 5.51
N ASP A 220 -11.61 -5.60 4.70
CA ASP A 220 -11.11 -6.90 5.15
C ASP A 220 -9.92 -6.77 6.12
N ARG A 221 -9.13 -5.69 6.01
CA ARG A 221 -8.13 -5.31 7.01
C ARG A 221 -8.78 -4.70 8.26
N ALA A 222 -9.75 -3.80 8.10
CA ALA A 222 -10.43 -3.15 9.22
C ALA A 222 -11.19 -4.13 10.14
N ILE A 223 -11.90 -5.12 9.59
CA ILE A 223 -12.65 -6.13 10.38
C ILE A 223 -11.71 -6.91 11.32
N ARG A 224 -10.47 -7.18 10.91
CA ARG A 224 -9.46 -7.82 11.76
C ARG A 224 -9.01 -6.98 12.95
N LEU A 225 -9.19 -5.65 12.86
CA LEU A 225 -8.89 -4.73 13.94
C LEU A 225 -10.06 -4.41 14.86
N VAL A 226 -11.27 -4.82 14.49
CA VAL A 226 -12.40 -4.83 15.42
C VAL A 226 -12.04 -5.75 16.59
N PRO A 227 -12.18 -5.31 17.85
CA PRO A 227 -11.95 -6.17 19.02
C PRO A 227 -12.77 -7.46 18.94
N ASP A 228 -12.21 -8.59 19.37
CA ASP A 228 -12.85 -9.91 19.25
C ASP A 228 -14.27 -9.93 19.85
N GLU A 229 -14.49 -9.15 20.91
CA GLU A 229 -15.76 -8.94 21.61
C GLU A 229 -16.86 -8.35 20.72
N ARG A 230 -16.52 -7.44 19.79
CA ARG A 230 -17.49 -6.80 18.87
C ARG A 230 -17.48 -7.41 17.47
N ARG A 231 -16.50 -8.25 17.10
CA ARG A 231 -16.38 -8.76 15.72
C ARG A 231 -17.64 -9.54 15.27
N GLN A 232 -18.30 -10.27 16.16
CA GLN A 232 -19.56 -10.95 15.86
C GLN A 232 -20.71 -9.98 15.54
N GLU A 233 -20.78 -8.84 16.24
CA GLU A 233 -21.77 -7.79 16.00
C GLU A 233 -21.54 -7.15 14.61
N VAL A 234 -20.28 -6.85 14.26
CA VAL A 234 -19.91 -6.31 12.95
C VAL A 234 -20.24 -7.26 11.80
N VAL A 235 -19.99 -8.57 11.97
CA VAL A 235 -20.38 -9.60 11.00
C VAL A 235 -21.91 -9.66 10.85
N GLU A 236 -22.65 -9.64 11.96
CA GLU A 236 -24.12 -9.59 11.95
C GLU A 236 -24.64 -8.32 11.23
N HIS A 237 -24.03 -7.15 11.43
CA HIS A 237 -24.40 -5.93 10.71
C HIS A 237 -24.08 -6.01 9.21
N LEU A 238 -22.92 -6.56 8.83
CA LEU A 238 -22.56 -6.81 7.42
C LEU A 238 -23.53 -7.80 6.75
N SER A 239 -23.99 -8.84 7.46
CA SER A 239 -25.01 -9.75 6.93
C SER A 239 -26.34 -9.03 6.62
N ARG A 240 -26.73 -8.04 7.43
CA ARG A 240 -27.91 -7.19 7.20
C ARG A 240 -27.71 -6.21 6.03
N VAL A 241 -26.49 -5.75 5.79
CA VAL A 241 -26.13 -4.97 4.59
C VAL A 241 -26.29 -5.85 3.35
N GLY A 242 -25.73 -7.05 3.33
CA GLY A 242 -25.84 -7.98 2.21
C GLY A 242 -27.27 -8.47 1.95
N GLU A 243 -28.08 -8.64 2.99
CA GLU A 243 -29.52 -8.91 2.89
C GLU A 243 -30.28 -7.72 2.24
N ALA A 244 -29.95 -6.49 2.60
CA ALA A 244 -30.64 -5.27 2.14
C ALA A 244 -30.20 -4.73 0.76
N LEU A 245 -28.98 -5.02 0.30
CA LEU A 245 -28.49 -4.60 -1.03
C LEU A 245 -29.25 -5.27 -2.18
N ASP A 246 -29.32 -4.65 -3.35
CA ASP A 246 -29.80 -5.35 -4.55
C ASP A 246 -28.73 -6.28 -5.16
N ALA A 247 -29.15 -7.20 -6.04
CA ALA A 247 -28.25 -8.18 -6.64
C ALA A 247 -27.18 -7.57 -7.58
N SER A 248 -27.36 -6.32 -8.01
CA SER A 248 -26.42 -5.59 -8.89
C SER A 248 -25.33 -4.90 -8.09
N ASP A 249 -25.70 -4.19 -7.01
CA ASP A 249 -24.76 -3.60 -6.05
C ASP A 249 -23.93 -4.71 -5.38
N LEU A 250 -24.57 -5.81 -4.95
CA LEU A 250 -23.87 -6.93 -4.32
C LEU A 250 -22.93 -7.65 -5.31
N ALA A 251 -23.30 -7.79 -6.60
CA ALA A 251 -22.41 -8.35 -7.61
C ALA A 251 -21.14 -7.51 -7.85
N ARG A 252 -21.23 -6.17 -7.77
CA ARG A 252 -20.05 -5.29 -7.85
C ARG A 252 -19.10 -5.49 -6.68
N LEU A 253 -19.63 -5.53 -5.45
CA LEU A 253 -18.83 -5.84 -4.26
C LEU A 253 -18.16 -7.20 -4.37
N VAL A 254 -18.92 -8.23 -4.76
CA VAL A 254 -18.39 -9.59 -4.96
C VAL A 254 -17.25 -9.58 -5.99
N ASP A 255 -17.39 -8.90 -7.13
CA ASP A 255 -16.30 -8.81 -8.12
C ASP A 255 -15.03 -8.16 -7.54
N VAL A 256 -15.16 -7.02 -6.83
CA VAL A 256 -14.02 -6.34 -6.19
C VAL A 256 -13.32 -7.23 -5.17
N PHE A 257 -14.05 -7.81 -4.22
CA PHE A 257 -13.48 -8.62 -3.14
C PHE A 257 -12.93 -9.98 -3.61
N VAL A 258 -13.49 -10.54 -4.69
CA VAL A 258 -13.02 -11.82 -5.27
C VAL A 258 -11.83 -11.62 -6.21
N SER A 259 -11.75 -10.47 -6.88
CA SER A 259 -10.61 -10.11 -7.76
C SER A 259 -9.38 -9.62 -6.99
N ASP A 260 -9.52 -9.14 -5.75
CA ASP A 260 -8.41 -8.70 -4.91
C ASP A 260 -7.74 -9.86 -4.12
N ALA A 261 -6.56 -10.28 -4.59
CA ALA A 261 -5.77 -11.33 -3.97
C ALA A 261 -5.14 -10.96 -2.61
N SER A 262 -5.25 -9.71 -2.15
CA SER A 262 -4.83 -9.25 -0.82
C SER A 262 -5.94 -9.32 0.23
N GLY A 263 -7.18 -9.54 -0.21
CA GLY A 263 -8.35 -9.75 0.65
C GLY A 263 -8.25 -11.02 1.52
N THR A 264 -9.07 -11.04 2.55
CA THR A 264 -9.16 -12.10 3.56
C THR A 264 -10.38 -13.00 3.30
N GLY A 265 -11.40 -12.44 2.64
CA GLY A 265 -12.68 -13.09 2.37
C GLY A 265 -13.72 -12.88 3.47
N GLU A 266 -13.37 -12.20 4.56
CA GLU A 266 -14.21 -12.08 5.76
C GLU A 266 -15.41 -11.15 5.52
N THR A 267 -15.20 -9.99 4.90
CA THR A 267 -16.25 -9.03 4.53
C THR A 267 -17.29 -9.67 3.61
N ILE A 268 -16.83 -10.35 2.55
CA ILE A 268 -17.69 -10.97 1.55
C ILE A 268 -18.42 -12.21 2.10
N SER A 269 -17.80 -12.96 3.02
CA SER A 269 -18.48 -14.07 3.71
C SER A 269 -19.61 -13.56 4.60
N ALA A 270 -19.38 -12.48 5.37
CA ALA A 270 -20.42 -11.84 6.18
C ALA A 270 -21.57 -11.27 5.32
N LEU A 271 -21.25 -10.58 4.22
CA LEU A 271 -22.26 -10.07 3.27
C LEU A 271 -23.12 -11.19 2.66
N MET A 272 -22.54 -12.37 2.38
CA MET A 272 -23.25 -13.47 1.73
C MET A 272 -24.05 -14.37 2.69
N GLU A 273 -23.82 -14.28 4.01
CA GLU A 273 -24.38 -15.21 5.02
C GLU A 273 -25.91 -15.34 4.98
N LYS A 274 -26.63 -14.23 4.76
CA LYS A 274 -28.11 -14.18 4.72
C LYS A 274 -28.70 -14.07 3.31
N VAL A 275 -27.89 -14.25 2.26
CA VAL A 275 -28.33 -14.06 0.87
C VAL A 275 -29.04 -15.30 0.36
N ALA A 276 -30.36 -15.21 0.19
CA ALA A 276 -31.20 -16.33 -0.25
C ALA A 276 -30.92 -16.77 -1.70
N GLY A 277 -31.16 -18.07 -1.99
CA GLY A 277 -30.77 -18.71 -3.27
C GLY A 277 -31.33 -18.08 -4.55
N GLU A 278 -32.52 -17.47 -4.51
CA GLU A 278 -33.06 -16.72 -5.67
C GLU A 278 -32.22 -15.47 -5.97
N LYS A 279 -31.86 -14.72 -4.92
CA LYS A 279 -30.98 -13.55 -4.99
C LYS A 279 -29.54 -13.92 -5.38
N VAL A 280 -29.07 -15.12 -5.00
CA VAL A 280 -27.79 -15.69 -5.48
C VAL A 280 -27.83 -15.93 -6.99
N ALA A 281 -28.92 -16.50 -7.52
CA ALA A 281 -29.05 -16.72 -8.97
C ALA A 281 -29.06 -15.39 -9.76
N ASP A 282 -29.77 -14.38 -9.26
CA ASP A 282 -29.77 -13.04 -9.87
C ASP A 282 -28.40 -12.36 -9.78
N LEU A 283 -27.67 -12.53 -8.66
CA LEU A 283 -26.30 -12.05 -8.51
C LEU A 283 -25.35 -12.71 -9.52
N MET A 284 -25.50 -14.03 -9.75
CA MET A 284 -24.73 -14.73 -10.78
C MET A 284 -25.00 -14.15 -12.19
N ALA A 285 -26.26 -13.83 -12.51
CA ALA A 285 -26.61 -13.17 -13.77
C ALA A 285 -25.98 -11.78 -13.92
N HIS A 286 -25.89 -11.01 -12.83
CA HIS A 286 -25.15 -9.75 -12.81
C HIS A 286 -23.64 -9.97 -13.00
N LEU A 287 -23.00 -10.92 -12.30
CA LEU A 287 -21.56 -11.23 -12.46
C LEU A 287 -21.16 -11.64 -13.90
N VAL A 288 -22.05 -12.32 -14.62
CA VAL A 288 -21.85 -12.69 -16.04
C VAL A 288 -22.03 -11.49 -16.97
N SER A 289 -22.90 -10.56 -16.58
CA SER A 289 -23.24 -9.36 -17.35
C SER A 289 -22.26 -8.20 -17.12
N LEU A 290 -21.51 -8.20 -16.03
CA LEU A 290 -20.34 -7.32 -15.85
C LEU A 290 -19.32 -7.58 -16.96
N GLY A 291 -18.71 -6.54 -17.52
CA GLY A 291 -17.63 -6.68 -18.51
C GLY A 291 -16.38 -7.37 -17.93
N GLY A 292 -15.50 -7.90 -18.78
CA GLY A 292 -14.24 -8.54 -18.37
C GLY A 292 -14.25 -10.07 -18.43
N ASP A 293 -13.43 -10.72 -17.59
CA ASP A 293 -13.33 -12.19 -17.55
C ASP A 293 -14.45 -12.81 -16.71
N LYS A 294 -15.61 -12.97 -17.34
CA LYS A 294 -16.76 -13.67 -16.75
C LYS A 294 -16.47 -15.12 -16.35
N THR A 295 -15.53 -15.81 -17.01
CA THR A 295 -15.24 -17.22 -16.73
C THR A 295 -14.41 -17.35 -15.46
N GLY A 296 -13.33 -16.56 -15.33
CA GLY A 296 -12.50 -16.53 -14.13
C GLY A 296 -13.28 -16.14 -12.89
N ARG A 297 -14.07 -15.05 -12.96
CA ARG A 297 -14.92 -14.59 -11.85
C ARG A 297 -15.99 -15.61 -11.44
N MET A 298 -16.68 -16.22 -12.39
CA MET A 298 -17.68 -17.23 -12.04
C MET A 298 -17.02 -18.46 -11.40
N ALA A 299 -15.87 -18.91 -11.90
CA ALA A 299 -15.13 -20.00 -11.28
C ALA A 299 -14.67 -19.69 -9.83
N ALA A 300 -14.33 -18.43 -9.57
CA ALA A 300 -13.99 -17.93 -8.24
C ALA A 300 -15.21 -17.96 -7.30
N PHE A 301 -16.32 -17.35 -7.74
CA PHE A 301 -17.57 -17.27 -6.99
C PHE A 301 -18.14 -18.66 -6.68
N THR A 302 -18.17 -19.53 -7.69
CA THR A 302 -18.62 -20.92 -7.55
C THR A 302 -17.78 -21.70 -6.54
N LYS A 303 -16.44 -21.56 -6.53
CA LYS A 303 -15.59 -22.22 -5.51
C LYS A 303 -15.80 -21.67 -4.11
N ALA A 304 -16.03 -20.36 -3.97
CA ALA A 304 -16.14 -19.70 -2.67
C ALA A 304 -17.51 -19.87 -2.00
N PHE A 305 -18.60 -19.84 -2.76
CA PHE A 305 -19.96 -19.71 -2.22
C PHE A 305 -20.96 -20.79 -2.65
N LEU A 306 -20.62 -21.66 -3.62
CA LEU A 306 -21.53 -22.71 -4.10
C LEU A 306 -20.97 -24.11 -3.80
N PRO A 307 -21.39 -24.79 -2.72
CA PRO A 307 -21.07 -26.20 -2.54
C PRO A 307 -21.72 -27.07 -3.64
N PRO A 308 -21.23 -28.30 -3.89
CA PRO A 308 -21.63 -29.10 -5.06
C PRO A 308 -23.12 -29.43 -5.16
N ASP A 309 -23.82 -29.49 -4.02
CA ASP A 309 -25.27 -29.66 -3.93
C ASP A 309 -26.03 -28.38 -4.27
N ALA A 310 -25.53 -27.21 -3.86
CA ALA A 310 -26.05 -25.91 -4.27
C ALA A 310 -25.82 -25.59 -5.76
N MET A 311 -24.73 -26.09 -6.37
CA MET A 311 -24.52 -25.93 -7.82
C MET A 311 -25.66 -26.55 -8.65
N LEU A 312 -26.17 -27.72 -8.22
CA LEU A 312 -27.27 -28.41 -8.90
C LEU A 312 -28.61 -27.67 -8.75
N SER A 313 -28.89 -27.10 -7.57
CA SER A 313 -30.09 -26.28 -7.37
C SER A 313 -30.02 -24.98 -8.16
N MET A 314 -28.87 -24.30 -8.18
CA MET A 314 -28.65 -23.09 -8.98
C MET A 314 -28.71 -23.35 -10.49
N ALA A 315 -28.22 -24.49 -10.98
CA ALA A 315 -28.39 -24.89 -12.38
C ALA A 315 -29.87 -25.07 -12.75
N SER A 316 -30.68 -25.62 -11.83
CA SER A 316 -32.14 -25.72 -12.01
C SER A 316 -32.83 -24.36 -12.00
N VAL A 317 -32.44 -23.43 -11.11
CA VAL A 317 -32.94 -22.05 -11.10
C VAL A 317 -32.57 -21.31 -12.39
N ALA A 318 -31.33 -21.42 -12.86
CA ALA A 318 -30.90 -20.86 -14.13
C ALA A 318 -31.69 -21.44 -15.32
N SER A 319 -31.97 -22.74 -15.31
CA SER A 319 -32.81 -23.39 -16.35
C SER A 319 -34.25 -22.86 -16.35
N ASN A 320 -34.82 -22.61 -15.16
CA ASN A 320 -36.15 -22.01 -15.02
C ASN A 320 -36.18 -20.53 -15.47
N ASN A 321 -35.18 -19.74 -15.07
CA ASN A 321 -35.06 -18.33 -15.47
C ASN A 321 -34.80 -18.17 -16.98
N LYS A 322 -34.07 -19.10 -17.60
CA LYS A 322 -33.94 -19.22 -19.07
C LYS A 322 -35.28 -19.41 -19.77
N LEU A 323 -36.18 -20.23 -19.21
CA LEU A 323 -37.53 -20.47 -19.76
C LEU A 323 -38.47 -19.26 -19.57
N HIS A 324 -38.16 -18.40 -18.60
CA HIS A 324 -38.94 -17.21 -18.25
C HIS A 324 -38.12 -15.91 -18.37
N ALA A 325 -37.25 -15.84 -19.39
CA ALA A 325 -36.30 -14.74 -19.58
C ALA A 325 -36.94 -13.34 -19.49
N ASP A 326 -38.10 -13.15 -20.11
CA ASP A 326 -38.90 -11.90 -20.11
C ASP A 326 -39.28 -11.39 -18.70
N ARG A 327 -39.18 -12.22 -17.66
CA ARG A 327 -39.49 -11.89 -16.26
C ARG A 327 -38.28 -11.96 -15.32
N SER A 328 -37.15 -12.47 -15.80
CA SER A 328 -35.94 -12.71 -14.99
C SER A 328 -34.95 -11.53 -14.97
N GLY A 329 -35.28 -10.41 -15.65
CA GLY A 329 -34.43 -9.22 -15.71
C GLY A 329 -33.17 -9.32 -16.58
N HIS A 330 -32.79 -10.53 -17.03
CA HIS A 330 -31.57 -10.78 -17.80
C HIS A 330 -31.83 -11.51 -19.12
N PRO A 331 -31.00 -11.31 -20.16
CA PRO A 331 -31.12 -12.02 -21.43
C PRO A 331 -31.04 -13.54 -21.27
N ARG A 332 -31.75 -14.27 -22.14
CA ARG A 332 -31.76 -15.75 -22.14
C ARG A 332 -30.35 -16.35 -22.26
N GLU A 333 -29.48 -15.69 -23.02
CA GLU A 333 -28.09 -16.06 -23.25
C GLU A 333 -27.24 -16.04 -21.98
N VAL A 334 -27.59 -15.19 -20.99
CA VAL A 334 -26.91 -15.13 -19.69
C VAL A 334 -27.25 -16.38 -18.88
N TRP A 335 -28.53 -16.75 -18.81
CA TRP A 335 -28.98 -17.95 -18.10
C TRP A 335 -28.52 -19.25 -18.78
N GLU A 336 -28.51 -19.31 -20.11
CA GLU A 336 -27.92 -20.43 -20.87
C GLU A 336 -26.41 -20.57 -20.58
N TRP A 337 -25.69 -19.46 -20.42
CA TRP A 337 -24.28 -19.50 -20.06
C TRP A 337 -24.06 -19.99 -18.63
N ILE A 338 -24.86 -19.53 -17.65
CA ILE A 338 -24.76 -19.95 -16.24
C ILE A 338 -25.10 -21.43 -16.08
N GLU A 339 -26.20 -21.88 -16.67
CA GLU A 339 -26.62 -23.28 -16.67
C GLU A 339 -25.52 -24.17 -17.27
N SER A 340 -25.01 -23.81 -18.46
CA SER A 340 -23.93 -24.54 -19.12
C SER A 340 -22.63 -24.53 -18.31
N PHE A 341 -22.28 -23.41 -17.67
CA PHE A 341 -21.11 -23.30 -16.81
C PHE A 341 -21.22 -24.23 -15.60
N LEU A 342 -22.34 -24.19 -14.87
CA LEU A 342 -22.55 -25.02 -13.68
C LEU A 342 -22.60 -26.52 -14.01
N PHE A 343 -23.21 -26.93 -15.13
CA PHE A 343 -23.21 -28.34 -15.56
C PHE A 343 -21.85 -28.86 -16.00
N ASN A 344 -20.97 -27.98 -16.51
CA ASN A 344 -19.64 -28.34 -17.02
C ASN A 344 -18.49 -27.88 -16.11
N TYR A 345 -18.79 -27.49 -14.86
CA TYR A 345 -17.79 -26.98 -13.92
C TYR A 345 -16.85 -28.10 -13.46
N ASP A 346 -15.61 -28.07 -13.94
CA ASP A 346 -14.50 -28.91 -13.45
C ASP A 346 -13.43 -28.02 -12.81
N GLU A 347 -13.29 -28.12 -11.50
CA GLU A 347 -12.29 -27.39 -10.72
C GLU A 347 -10.86 -27.61 -11.25
N ASN A 348 -10.56 -28.73 -11.91
CA ASN A 348 -9.22 -28.97 -12.46
C ASN A 348 -9.00 -28.33 -13.84
N LEU A 349 -10.08 -28.03 -14.57
CA LEU A 349 -9.99 -27.50 -15.94
C LEU A 349 -9.89 -25.96 -15.97
N TYR A 350 -10.55 -25.29 -15.03
CA TYR A 350 -10.58 -23.82 -14.93
C TYR A 350 -9.45 -23.23 -14.06
N MET A 351 -8.58 -24.06 -13.47
CA MET A 351 -7.57 -23.65 -12.49
C MET A 351 -6.13 -23.85 -13.02
N GLY A 352 -5.52 -22.79 -13.56
CA GLY A 352 -4.07 -22.76 -13.81
C GLY A 352 -3.26 -22.76 -12.50
N GLU A 353 -2.01 -23.25 -12.55
CA GLU A 353 -1.16 -23.49 -11.36
C GLU A 353 -1.07 -22.31 -10.37
N GLY A 354 -1.03 -21.07 -10.87
CA GLY A 354 -0.97 -19.89 -10.00
C GLY A 354 -2.26 -19.64 -9.20
N TYR A 355 -3.41 -19.90 -9.82
CA TYR A 355 -4.73 -19.56 -9.28
C TYR A 355 -5.16 -20.51 -8.15
N LYS A 356 -4.78 -21.78 -8.26
CA LYS A 356 -4.97 -22.81 -7.23
C LYS A 356 -4.33 -22.43 -5.89
N SER A 357 -3.17 -21.78 -5.91
CA SER A 357 -2.43 -21.37 -4.70
C SER A 357 -3.10 -20.27 -3.88
N THR A 358 -3.92 -19.42 -4.51
CA THR A 358 -4.65 -18.33 -3.83
C THR A 358 -5.93 -18.88 -3.20
N LEU A 359 -6.66 -19.72 -3.94
CA LEU A 359 -7.93 -20.28 -3.49
C LEU A 359 -7.78 -21.39 -2.45
N ASP A 360 -6.71 -22.20 -2.49
CA ASP A 360 -6.46 -23.20 -1.44
C ASP A 360 -6.08 -22.53 -0.10
N ARG A 361 -5.59 -21.28 -0.10
CA ARG A 361 -5.36 -20.46 1.11
C ARG A 361 -6.65 -19.86 1.71
N MET A 362 -7.71 -19.73 0.93
CA MET A 362 -9.05 -19.39 1.43
C MET A 362 -9.76 -20.64 1.97
N ALA A 363 -9.80 -21.73 1.20
CA ALA A 363 -10.48 -22.97 1.57
C ALA A 363 -9.88 -23.67 2.80
N SER A 364 -8.58 -23.50 3.06
CA SER A 364 -7.92 -24.05 4.26
C SER A 364 -8.25 -23.30 5.56
N ARG A 365 -8.75 -22.06 5.49
CA ARG A 365 -9.12 -21.26 6.66
C ARG A 365 -10.56 -21.49 7.12
N LEU A 366 -11.47 -21.77 6.18
CA LEU A 366 -12.88 -22.14 6.45
C LEU A 366 -13.05 -23.49 7.18
N ARG A 367 -11.97 -24.16 7.58
CA ARG A 367 -11.99 -25.43 8.34
C ARG A 367 -11.47 -25.31 9.77
N ILE A 368 -11.14 -24.10 10.24
CA ILE A 368 -10.57 -23.87 11.57
C ILE A 368 -11.64 -23.32 12.52
N GLU A 369 -12.80 -24.00 12.58
CA GLU A 369 -13.64 -23.94 13.79
C GLU A 369 -13.07 -24.95 14.79
N GLY A 370 -12.42 -24.45 15.84
CA GLY A 370 -12.07 -25.26 17.00
C GLY A 370 -10.58 -25.48 17.28
N GLU A 371 -9.77 -24.43 17.29
CA GLU A 371 -8.62 -24.39 18.22
C GLU A 371 -8.33 -22.95 18.70
N LYS A 372 -7.91 -22.80 19.95
CA LYS A 372 -7.92 -21.52 20.66
C LYS A 372 -6.74 -20.62 20.33
N SER A 373 -7.03 -19.32 20.23
CA SER A 373 -6.16 -18.19 20.60
C SER A 373 -4.73 -18.17 20.07
N VAL A 374 -4.50 -17.39 19.01
CA VAL A 374 -3.22 -16.68 18.77
C VAL A 374 -3.58 -15.25 18.40
N SER A 375 -2.94 -14.27 19.03
CA SER A 375 -3.42 -12.87 19.06
C SER A 375 -2.55 -11.88 18.27
N PHE A 376 -3.20 -10.80 17.83
CA PHE A 376 -2.65 -9.50 17.43
C PHE A 376 -1.84 -9.37 16.12
N GLY A 377 -1.99 -8.19 15.51
CA GLY A 377 -1.25 -7.79 14.30
C GLY A 377 -1.84 -6.62 13.51
N MET A 378 -1.85 -5.42 14.10
CA MET A 378 -1.57 -4.16 13.38
C MET A 378 -0.99 -3.14 14.38
N TYR A 379 -0.32 -2.11 13.89
CA TYR A 379 -0.80 -0.71 13.98
C TYR A 379 0.16 0.20 13.16
N GLU A 380 -0.40 0.94 12.20
CA GLU A 380 0.28 1.96 11.35
C GLU A 380 -0.57 3.26 11.35
N ASP A 381 -0.12 4.45 11.74
CA ASP A 381 1.03 4.84 12.56
C ASP A 381 0.62 5.12 14.03
N LEU A 382 1.62 5.18 14.90
CA LEU A 382 1.80 6.04 16.09
C LEU A 382 3.31 6.21 16.42
N GLU A 383 4.16 5.47 15.70
CA GLU A 383 5.54 5.19 16.06
C GLU A 383 6.54 6.29 15.70
N PRO A 384 6.44 7.09 14.61
CA PRO A 384 7.43 8.14 14.32
C PRO A 384 7.61 9.16 15.46
N HIS A 385 6.59 9.34 16.31
CA HIS A 385 6.68 10.20 17.50
C HIS A 385 7.23 9.46 18.73
N ILE A 386 6.85 8.19 18.92
CA ILE A 386 7.38 7.32 19.99
C ILE A 386 8.85 6.96 19.75
N ASP A 387 9.25 6.72 18.50
CA ASP A 387 10.63 6.49 18.06
C ASP A 387 11.49 7.72 18.34
N ASN A 388 11.03 8.92 17.97
CA ASN A 388 11.74 10.16 18.31
C ASN A 388 11.84 10.39 19.83
N VAL A 389 10.79 10.07 20.60
CA VAL A 389 10.84 10.11 22.07
C VAL A 389 11.83 9.07 22.62
N TYR A 390 11.89 7.86 22.07
CA TYR A 390 12.85 6.83 22.47
C TYR A 390 14.29 7.15 22.05
N PHE A 391 14.52 7.73 20.88
CA PHE A 391 15.83 8.25 20.48
C PHE A 391 16.27 9.39 21.41
N THR A 392 15.35 10.28 21.79
CA THR A 392 15.64 11.36 22.75
C THR A 392 15.98 10.80 24.14
N LEU A 393 15.26 9.78 24.61
CA LEU A 393 15.54 9.11 25.89
C LEU A 393 16.85 8.30 25.85
N ALA A 394 17.15 7.61 24.75
CA ALA A 394 18.39 6.86 24.56
C ALA A 394 19.65 7.76 24.48
N GLN A 395 19.49 9.04 24.14
CA GLN A 395 20.56 10.04 24.20
C GLN A 395 20.79 10.61 25.62
N ILE A 396 19.97 10.25 26.62
CA ILE A 396 20.01 10.84 27.97
C ILE A 396 20.66 9.94 29.03
N GLU A 397 20.69 8.60 28.86
CA GLU A 397 21.21 7.67 29.88
C GLU A 397 22.42 6.83 29.42
N GLU A 398 23.47 6.76 30.26
CA GLU A 398 24.79 6.22 29.91
C GLU A 398 24.87 4.67 29.86
N ASP A 399 25.61 4.16 28.86
CA ASP A 399 26.36 2.89 28.82
C ASP A 399 25.65 1.53 29.04
N LYS A 400 24.33 1.45 29.31
CA LYS A 400 23.68 0.14 29.62
C LYS A 400 22.68 -0.43 28.61
N ASP A 401 22.03 0.37 27.76
CA ASP A 401 20.79 -0.07 27.08
C ASP A 401 20.86 -0.32 25.57
N GLN A 402 22.06 -0.42 24.97
CA GLN A 402 22.24 -0.85 23.57
C GLN A 402 21.51 -2.17 23.23
N ALA A 403 21.57 -3.16 24.13
CA ALA A 403 20.86 -4.44 23.95
C ALA A 403 19.33 -4.32 24.09
N LEU A 404 18.85 -3.38 24.91
CA LEU A 404 17.42 -3.18 25.17
C LEU A 404 16.76 -2.42 24.02
N LEU A 405 17.43 -1.37 23.54
CA LEU A 405 17.10 -0.68 22.29
C LEU A 405 17.06 -1.69 21.14
N GLY A 406 18.05 -2.59 21.10
CA GLY A 406 18.15 -3.59 20.06
C GLY A 406 17.01 -4.60 20.03
N ALA A 407 16.61 -5.14 21.18
CA ALA A 407 15.47 -6.04 21.28
C ALA A 407 14.16 -5.36 20.82
N ARG A 408 13.97 -4.09 21.17
CA ARG A 408 12.80 -3.30 20.78
C ARG A 408 12.76 -2.97 19.29
N ILE A 409 13.90 -2.68 18.67
CA ILE A 409 13.99 -2.54 17.20
C ILE A 409 13.53 -3.84 16.54
N VAL A 410 13.99 -5.01 17.01
CA VAL A 410 13.57 -6.32 16.45
C VAL A 410 12.09 -6.58 16.66
N GLU A 411 11.56 -6.37 17.88
CA GLU A 411 10.14 -6.48 18.21
C GLU A 411 9.29 -5.60 17.28
N ARG A 412 9.69 -4.34 17.05
CA ARG A 412 8.99 -3.45 16.11
C ARG A 412 9.09 -3.90 14.65
N LEU A 413 10.22 -4.44 14.22
CA LEU A 413 10.40 -4.98 12.87
C LEU A 413 9.55 -6.24 12.62
N GLU A 414 9.21 -7.00 13.66
CA GLU A 414 8.29 -8.14 13.56
C GLU A 414 6.84 -7.70 13.30
N GLU A 415 6.44 -6.48 13.71
CA GLU A 415 5.11 -5.92 13.45
C GLU A 415 4.98 -5.32 12.02
N LEU A 416 6.08 -4.89 11.42
CA LEU A 416 6.11 -4.18 10.13
C LEU A 416 6.11 -5.09 8.90
N ASP A 417 5.62 -4.58 7.76
CA ASP A 417 5.78 -5.22 6.45
C ASP A 417 7.18 -4.96 5.84
N GLY A 418 7.52 -5.62 4.73
CA GLY A 418 8.86 -5.48 4.13
C GLY A 418 9.20 -4.08 3.60
N VAL A 419 8.23 -3.20 3.37
CA VAL A 419 8.45 -1.80 2.94
C VAL A 419 8.58 -0.88 4.16
N GLY A 420 7.74 -1.09 5.18
CA GLY A 420 7.78 -0.41 6.46
C GLY A 420 9.08 -0.70 7.22
N VAL A 421 9.51 -1.96 7.26
CA VAL A 421 10.83 -2.36 7.79
C VAL A 421 11.96 -1.56 7.14
N LEU A 422 11.98 -1.45 5.80
CA LEU A 422 13.01 -0.69 5.10
C LEU A 422 12.93 0.81 5.40
N ALA A 423 11.74 1.39 5.52
CA ALA A 423 11.56 2.80 5.85
C ALA A 423 11.98 3.12 7.29
N PHE A 424 11.65 2.24 8.24
CA PHE A 424 12.04 2.37 9.64
C PHE A 424 13.56 2.27 9.82
N LEU A 425 14.21 1.31 9.14
CA LEU A 425 15.66 1.18 9.17
C LEU A 425 16.40 2.35 8.49
N GLU A 426 15.89 2.88 7.37
CA GLU A 426 16.42 4.13 6.78
C GLU A 426 16.23 5.34 7.72
N SER A 427 15.17 5.36 8.55
CA SER A 427 14.94 6.40 9.58
C SER A 427 15.92 6.28 10.76
N ILE A 428 16.19 5.05 11.23
CA ILE A 428 17.23 4.79 12.23
C ILE A 428 18.61 5.17 11.68
N GLU A 429 18.97 4.76 10.47
CA GLU A 429 20.25 5.13 9.82
C GLU A 429 20.43 6.65 9.73
N ALA A 430 19.37 7.40 9.46
CA ALA A 430 19.40 8.86 9.38
C ALA A 430 19.50 9.57 10.75
N SER A 431 19.16 8.88 11.85
CA SER A 431 19.00 9.48 13.18
C SER A 431 20.06 9.03 14.19
N ILE A 432 20.29 7.70 14.29
CA ILE A 432 21.28 7.04 15.14
C ILE A 432 21.85 5.83 14.38
N PRO A 433 22.79 6.03 13.43
CA PRO A 433 23.36 4.94 12.64
C PRO A 433 24.08 3.88 13.50
N GLU A 434 24.63 4.28 14.66
CA GLU A 434 25.30 3.39 15.61
C GLU A 434 24.37 2.29 16.15
N ALA A 435 23.06 2.51 16.18
CA ALA A 435 22.07 1.54 16.65
C ALA A 435 21.90 0.31 15.71
N LEU A 436 22.49 0.38 14.51
CA LEU A 436 22.50 -0.69 13.50
C LEU A 436 23.86 -1.43 13.42
N GLU A 437 24.91 -0.97 14.10
CA GLU A 437 26.24 -1.60 14.03
C GLU A 437 26.24 -2.98 14.73
N ASP A 438 26.84 -3.98 14.07
CA ASP A 438 26.92 -5.39 14.54
C ASP A 438 25.56 -6.11 14.80
N ARG A 439 24.43 -5.59 14.28
CA ARG A 439 23.07 -6.11 14.51
C ARG A 439 22.57 -7.15 13.49
N GLU A 440 23.22 -8.32 13.38
CA GLU A 440 22.80 -9.39 12.44
C GLU A 440 21.30 -9.79 12.62
N ASP A 441 20.77 -9.69 13.84
CA ASP A 441 19.36 -9.95 14.16
C ASP A 441 18.38 -8.99 13.47
N VAL A 442 18.70 -7.69 13.43
CA VAL A 442 17.91 -6.67 12.71
C VAL A 442 17.91 -6.92 11.20
N PHE A 443 19.08 -7.15 10.61
CA PHE A 443 19.19 -7.38 9.18
C PHE A 443 18.63 -8.75 8.75
N LYS A 444 18.58 -9.73 9.67
CA LYS A 444 17.84 -10.98 9.45
C LYS A 444 16.34 -10.70 9.25
N VAL A 445 15.69 -9.90 10.10
CA VAL A 445 14.26 -9.58 9.96
C VAL A 445 13.99 -8.80 8.68
N LEU A 446 14.84 -7.85 8.30
CA LEU A 446 14.78 -7.19 6.97
C LEU A 446 14.76 -8.20 5.83
N PHE A 447 15.58 -9.24 5.90
CA PHE A 447 15.66 -10.25 4.83
C PHE A 447 14.47 -11.21 4.85
N GLU A 448 13.97 -11.58 6.02
CA GLU A 448 12.79 -12.44 6.18
C GLU A 448 11.50 -11.73 5.75
N LYS A 449 11.41 -10.41 5.95
CA LYS A 449 10.23 -9.58 5.59
C LYS A 449 10.29 -9.01 4.17
N ALA A 450 11.43 -8.50 3.71
CA ALA A 450 11.50 -7.73 2.45
C ALA A 450 11.87 -8.56 1.20
N LEU A 451 12.53 -9.72 1.35
CA LEU A 451 12.83 -10.58 0.19
C LEU A 451 11.62 -11.32 -0.40
N PRO A 452 10.64 -11.84 0.38
CA PRO A 452 9.49 -12.57 -0.16
C PRO A 452 8.72 -11.80 -1.25
N ASP A 453 8.53 -10.50 -1.04
CA ASP A 453 7.66 -9.65 -1.86
C ASP A 453 8.43 -8.81 -2.89
N VAL A 454 9.75 -9.02 -3.00
CA VAL A 454 10.64 -8.23 -3.87
C VAL A 454 10.30 -8.32 -5.35
N SER A 455 9.49 -9.30 -5.78
CA SER A 455 8.97 -9.36 -7.14
C SER A 455 7.92 -8.30 -7.45
N ASP A 456 7.25 -7.82 -6.42
CA ASP A 456 6.05 -6.99 -6.51
C ASP A 456 6.41 -5.53 -6.20
N TYR A 457 7.58 -5.32 -5.56
CA TYR A 457 8.20 -4.02 -5.35
C TYR A 457 8.56 -3.29 -6.67
N SER A 458 8.20 -2.01 -6.71
CA SER A 458 8.63 -1.08 -7.75
C SER A 458 10.17 -1.03 -7.87
N SER A 459 10.66 -0.60 -9.04
CA SER A 459 12.10 -0.40 -9.28
C SER A 459 12.74 0.57 -8.28
N LYS A 460 11.98 1.58 -7.80
CA LYS A 460 12.42 2.55 -6.79
C LYS A 460 12.64 1.89 -5.42
N VAL A 461 11.73 1.02 -4.98
CA VAL A 461 11.83 0.29 -3.70
C VAL A 461 12.94 -0.75 -3.76
N ARG A 462 13.03 -1.55 -4.84
CA ARG A 462 14.17 -2.46 -5.05
C ARG A 462 15.52 -1.72 -5.04
N GLY A 463 15.58 -0.55 -5.66
CA GLY A 463 16.76 0.31 -5.63
C GLY A 463 17.12 0.86 -4.24
N ARG A 464 16.14 1.14 -3.38
CA ARG A 464 16.36 1.48 -1.96
C ARG A 464 16.98 0.31 -1.20
N LEU A 465 16.32 -0.86 -1.26
CA LEU A 465 16.79 -2.08 -0.58
C LEU A 465 18.22 -2.47 -0.97
N VAL A 466 18.58 -2.36 -2.26
CA VAL A 466 19.97 -2.60 -2.71
C VAL A 466 20.94 -1.56 -2.15
N ARG A 467 20.59 -0.26 -2.10
CA ARG A 467 21.48 0.77 -1.53
C ARG A 467 21.69 0.55 -0.03
N PHE A 468 20.61 0.34 0.72
CA PHE A 468 20.65 0.08 2.15
C PHE A 468 21.51 -1.15 2.49
N ALA A 469 21.33 -2.26 1.77
CA ALA A 469 22.17 -3.45 1.90
C ALA A 469 23.64 -3.22 1.48
N VAL A 470 23.91 -2.25 0.59
CA VAL A 470 25.26 -1.82 0.16
C VAL A 470 25.90 -0.84 1.15
N GLN A 471 25.14 -0.15 2.00
CA GLN A 471 25.64 0.61 3.14
C GLN A 471 26.02 -0.37 4.28
N HIS A 472 25.11 -1.26 4.65
CA HIS A 472 25.27 -2.24 5.74
C HIS A 472 25.78 -3.61 5.27
N GLN A 473 26.88 -3.64 4.52
CA GLN A 473 27.42 -4.91 3.98
C GLN A 473 28.07 -5.80 5.04
N GLY A 474 28.47 -5.27 6.20
CA GLY A 474 29.08 -6.06 7.28
C GLY A 474 28.09 -7.03 7.89
N GLU A 475 26.88 -6.52 8.05
CA GLU A 475 25.77 -7.06 8.81
C GLU A 475 24.88 -7.93 7.89
N VAL A 476 24.73 -7.50 6.63
CA VAL A 476 23.89 -8.18 5.63
C VAL A 476 24.57 -9.39 4.96
N ILE A 477 25.90 -9.52 5.00
CA ILE A 477 26.60 -10.58 4.24
C ILE A 477 26.17 -12.01 4.65
N GLU A 478 25.91 -12.23 5.94
CA GLU A 478 25.54 -13.54 6.46
C GLU A 478 24.07 -13.90 6.10
N PRO A 479 23.06 -13.04 6.38
CA PRO A 479 21.70 -13.22 5.85
C PRO A 479 21.68 -13.43 4.33
N ALA A 480 22.37 -12.60 3.56
CA ALA A 480 22.33 -12.66 2.10
C ALA A 480 22.92 -13.96 1.52
N PHE A 481 24.01 -14.49 2.10
CA PHE A 481 24.54 -15.80 1.69
C PHE A 481 23.64 -16.96 2.14
N ARG A 482 22.97 -16.84 3.28
CA ARG A 482 21.96 -17.81 3.75
C ARG A 482 20.76 -17.84 2.80
N SER A 483 20.16 -16.69 2.48
CA SER A 483 19.07 -16.58 1.51
C SER A 483 19.48 -17.11 0.14
N LEU A 484 20.69 -16.83 -0.34
CA LEU A 484 21.17 -17.37 -1.63
C LEU A 484 21.28 -18.91 -1.65
N MET A 485 21.49 -19.53 -0.50
CA MET A 485 21.62 -20.99 -0.36
C MET A 485 20.26 -21.70 -0.30
N TYR A 486 19.29 -21.14 0.43
CA TYR A 486 18.02 -21.82 0.73
C TYR A 486 16.81 -21.30 -0.07
N GLU A 487 16.84 -20.10 -0.65
CA GLU A 487 15.67 -19.57 -1.38
C GLU A 487 15.39 -20.39 -2.65
N GLU A 488 14.16 -20.87 -2.80
CA GLU A 488 13.73 -21.71 -3.92
C GLU A 488 13.20 -20.89 -5.11
N ARG A 489 12.71 -19.67 -4.88
CA ARG A 489 12.04 -18.82 -5.88
C ARG A 489 13.07 -18.14 -6.79
N MET A 490 12.96 -18.40 -8.10
CA MET A 490 13.90 -17.91 -9.11
C MET A 490 13.99 -16.38 -9.20
N LYS A 491 12.89 -15.66 -8.94
CA LYS A 491 12.88 -14.18 -8.95
C LYS A 491 13.73 -13.62 -7.81
N ILE A 492 13.54 -14.13 -6.59
CA ILE A 492 14.23 -13.67 -5.38
C ILE A 492 15.72 -14.02 -5.42
N ARG A 493 16.08 -15.26 -5.78
CA ARG A 493 17.50 -15.62 -6.00
C ARG A 493 18.20 -14.69 -7.00
N ARG A 494 17.50 -14.24 -8.05
CA ARG A 494 18.06 -13.28 -9.02
C ARG A 494 18.32 -11.93 -8.37
N PHE A 495 17.38 -11.42 -7.58
CA PHE A 495 17.54 -10.17 -6.82
C PHE A 495 18.69 -10.26 -5.79
N VAL A 496 18.77 -11.35 -5.03
CA VAL A 496 19.87 -11.57 -4.06
C VAL A 496 21.22 -11.64 -4.76
N VAL A 497 21.32 -12.31 -5.93
CA VAL A 497 22.53 -12.30 -6.75
C VAL A 497 22.87 -10.89 -7.25
N GLU A 498 21.89 -10.14 -7.76
CA GLU A 498 22.07 -8.76 -8.25
C GLU A 498 22.59 -7.84 -7.14
N MET A 499 21.93 -7.83 -5.99
CA MET A 499 22.34 -7.09 -4.79
C MET A 499 23.77 -7.46 -4.34
N LEU A 500 24.08 -8.76 -4.22
CA LEU A 500 25.42 -9.22 -3.85
C LEU A 500 26.50 -8.87 -4.88
N CYS A 501 26.15 -8.61 -6.14
CA CYS A 501 27.10 -8.10 -7.15
C CYS A 501 27.48 -6.62 -6.92
N HIS A 502 26.72 -5.86 -6.12
CA HIS A 502 27.05 -4.50 -5.72
C HIS A 502 27.90 -4.43 -4.44
N PHE A 503 28.13 -5.55 -3.76
CA PHE A 503 28.90 -5.60 -2.53
C PHE A 503 30.40 -5.47 -2.81
N SER A 504 31.12 -4.95 -1.81
CA SER A 504 32.56 -4.70 -1.87
C SER A 504 33.33 -6.00 -2.19
N PRO A 505 34.36 -5.94 -3.06
CA PRO A 505 35.21 -7.09 -3.37
C PRO A 505 35.87 -7.71 -2.13
N ARG A 506 35.91 -7.00 -0.99
CA ARG A 506 36.44 -7.50 0.29
C ARG A 506 35.82 -8.84 0.76
N TYR A 507 34.57 -9.12 0.37
CA TYR A 507 33.84 -10.35 0.75
C TYR A 507 34.07 -11.55 -0.18
N ALA A 508 34.80 -11.38 -1.30
CA ALA A 508 35.08 -12.48 -2.22
C ALA A 508 35.78 -13.69 -1.56
N PRO A 509 36.74 -13.54 -0.62
CA PRO A 509 37.31 -14.68 0.11
C PRO A 509 36.27 -15.46 0.93
N THR A 510 35.33 -14.77 1.60
CA THR A 510 34.24 -15.37 2.39
C THR A 510 33.30 -16.16 1.48
N LEU A 511 32.93 -15.60 0.33
CA LEU A 511 32.10 -16.29 -0.66
C LEU A 511 32.81 -17.52 -1.26
N VAL A 512 34.12 -17.42 -1.54
CA VAL A 512 34.95 -18.58 -1.95
C VAL A 512 34.95 -19.66 -0.87
N GLN A 513 35.04 -19.30 0.41
CA GLN A 513 35.00 -20.27 1.51
C GLN A 513 33.66 -21.00 1.56
N ARG A 514 32.52 -20.30 1.47
CA ARG A 514 31.18 -20.92 1.46
C ARG A 514 30.87 -21.71 0.19
N ALA A 515 31.40 -21.31 -0.95
CA ALA A 515 31.14 -21.99 -2.22
C ALA A 515 31.85 -23.35 -2.31
N ARG A 516 32.96 -23.56 -1.60
CA ARG A 516 33.66 -24.86 -1.55
C ARG A 516 32.79 -25.92 -0.87
N GLY A 517 32.55 -27.03 -1.58
CA GLY A 517 31.72 -28.13 -1.08
C GLY A 517 30.20 -27.84 -1.08
N SER A 518 29.78 -26.67 -1.56
CA SER A 518 28.37 -26.32 -1.68
C SER A 518 27.68 -27.04 -2.85
N ILE A 519 26.35 -27.09 -2.79
CA ILE A 519 25.49 -27.54 -3.88
C ILE A 519 25.72 -26.75 -5.18
N TRP A 520 25.65 -27.44 -6.32
CA TRP A 520 26.07 -26.90 -7.63
C TRP A 520 25.37 -25.60 -8.06
N TYR A 521 24.13 -25.37 -7.61
CA TYR A 521 23.37 -24.17 -7.94
C TYR A 521 23.83 -22.94 -7.13
N PHE A 522 24.16 -23.12 -5.84
CA PHE A 522 24.81 -22.09 -5.04
C PHE A 522 26.20 -21.76 -5.61
N LEU A 523 27.01 -22.79 -5.88
CA LEU A 523 28.33 -22.65 -6.50
C LEU A 523 28.27 -21.87 -7.83
N ARG A 524 27.30 -22.17 -8.70
CA ARG A 524 27.05 -21.42 -9.93
C ARG A 524 26.74 -19.94 -9.65
N ASN A 525 25.86 -19.65 -8.70
CA ASN A 525 25.51 -18.27 -8.35
C ASN A 525 26.71 -17.52 -7.73
N ALA A 526 27.50 -18.19 -6.89
CA ALA A 526 28.74 -17.66 -6.34
C ALA A 526 29.75 -17.29 -7.44
N LEU A 527 29.87 -18.09 -8.51
CA LEU A 527 30.72 -17.73 -9.66
C LEU A 527 30.25 -16.47 -10.40
N ILE A 528 28.94 -16.22 -10.49
CA ILE A 528 28.38 -14.96 -11.04
C ILE A 528 28.83 -13.78 -10.17
N ILE A 529 28.63 -13.88 -8.85
CA ILE A 529 28.93 -12.81 -7.89
C ILE A 529 30.44 -12.55 -7.83
N LEU A 530 31.26 -13.59 -7.68
CA LEU A 530 32.73 -13.48 -7.69
C LEU A 530 33.25 -12.87 -8.99
N GLY A 531 32.64 -13.23 -10.13
CA GLY A 531 32.89 -12.58 -11.41
C GLY A 531 32.62 -11.08 -11.32
N ARG A 532 31.40 -10.67 -10.94
CA ARG A 532 31.00 -9.26 -10.87
C ARG A 532 31.78 -8.43 -9.85
N MET A 533 32.14 -9.00 -8.71
CA MET A 533 33.02 -8.37 -7.71
C MET A 533 34.43 -8.07 -8.25
N GLY A 534 34.92 -8.82 -9.24
CA GLY A 534 36.22 -8.54 -9.88
C GLY A 534 37.45 -8.81 -9.02
N ASP A 535 37.32 -9.41 -7.83
CA ASP A 535 38.47 -9.66 -6.95
C ASP A 535 39.37 -10.78 -7.50
N GLY A 536 40.56 -10.40 -7.97
CA GLY A 536 41.58 -11.34 -8.46
C GLY A 536 42.01 -12.42 -7.46
N ARG A 537 41.74 -12.27 -6.15
CA ARG A 537 41.94 -13.32 -5.13
C ARG A 537 41.03 -14.54 -5.37
N ALA A 538 39.89 -14.38 -6.02
CA ALA A 538 38.99 -15.47 -6.38
C ALA A 538 39.46 -16.30 -7.59
N LEU A 539 40.41 -15.80 -8.39
CA LEU A 539 40.84 -16.44 -9.64
C LEU A 539 41.27 -17.91 -9.50
N PRO A 540 42.09 -18.34 -8.49
CA PRO A 540 42.48 -19.73 -8.35
C PRO A 540 41.28 -20.66 -8.10
N PHE A 541 40.27 -20.17 -7.37
CA PHE A 541 39.02 -20.90 -7.15
C PHE A 541 38.17 -20.98 -8.42
N ILE A 542 38.01 -19.89 -9.16
CA ILE A 542 37.28 -19.88 -10.44
C ILE A 542 37.93 -20.84 -11.45
N ILE A 543 39.27 -20.87 -11.52
CA ILE A 543 39.99 -21.81 -12.38
C ILE A 543 39.71 -23.27 -11.99
N SER A 544 39.68 -23.62 -10.70
CA SER A 544 39.40 -25.00 -10.29
C SER A 544 37.96 -25.46 -10.61
N GLN A 545 37.02 -24.52 -10.81
CA GLN A 545 35.65 -24.84 -11.23
C GLN A 545 35.50 -25.12 -12.73
N LEU A 546 36.56 -24.96 -13.53
CA LEU A 546 36.59 -25.35 -14.95
C LEU A 546 36.58 -26.88 -15.15
N ASP A 547 36.83 -27.65 -14.10
CA ASP A 547 36.85 -29.11 -14.09
C ASP A 547 35.67 -29.71 -13.28
N HIS A 548 34.72 -28.87 -12.84
CA HIS A 548 33.58 -29.30 -12.03
C HIS A 548 32.65 -30.26 -12.80
N GLU A 549 32.08 -31.27 -12.13
CA GLU A 549 31.23 -32.31 -12.75
C GLU A 549 30.01 -31.73 -13.51
N LYS A 550 29.29 -30.77 -12.93
CA LYS A 550 28.16 -30.10 -13.59
C LYS A 550 28.60 -29.08 -14.66
N THR A 551 28.16 -29.31 -15.90
CA THR A 551 28.40 -28.44 -17.07
C THR A 551 27.96 -26.98 -16.85
N GLN A 552 26.89 -26.74 -16.08
CA GLN A 552 26.41 -25.41 -15.73
C GLN A 552 27.45 -24.60 -14.94
N VAL A 553 28.20 -25.26 -14.04
CA VAL A 553 29.25 -24.64 -13.23
C VAL A 553 30.46 -24.30 -14.08
N ARG A 554 30.95 -25.24 -14.92
CA ARG A 554 32.06 -24.99 -15.86
C ARG A 554 31.76 -23.82 -16.81
N LYS A 555 30.55 -23.80 -17.39
CA LYS A 555 30.12 -22.71 -18.29
C LYS A 555 30.01 -21.36 -17.58
N GLU A 556 29.75 -21.32 -16.27
CA GLU A 556 29.72 -20.07 -15.50
C GLU A 556 31.11 -19.62 -15.05
N ALA A 557 32.00 -20.55 -14.68
CA ALA A 557 33.40 -20.25 -14.40
C ALA A 557 34.09 -19.57 -15.61
N LEU A 558 33.82 -20.07 -16.82
CA LEU A 558 34.27 -19.43 -18.07
C LEU A 558 33.74 -18.00 -18.27
N ARG A 559 32.55 -17.67 -17.76
CA ARG A 559 31.96 -16.32 -17.80
C ARG A 559 32.52 -15.39 -16.72
N ALA A 560 33.00 -15.94 -15.60
CA ALA A 560 33.59 -15.19 -14.50
C ALA A 560 35.06 -14.79 -14.77
N LEU A 561 35.84 -15.64 -15.48
CA LEU A 561 37.26 -15.39 -15.79
C LEU A 561 37.59 -13.99 -16.38
N PRO A 562 36.82 -13.39 -17.31
CA PRO A 562 37.11 -12.05 -17.85
C PRO A 562 37.29 -10.95 -16.81
N PHE A 563 36.54 -11.02 -15.72
CA PHE A 563 36.51 -9.99 -14.69
C PHE A 563 37.73 -10.09 -13.76
N MET A 564 38.49 -11.19 -13.79
CA MET A 564 39.70 -11.41 -13.00
C MET A 564 40.96 -10.79 -13.64
N GLY A 565 40.78 -9.72 -14.43
CA GLY A 565 41.84 -9.02 -15.16
C GLY A 565 42.62 -9.91 -16.15
N GLU A 566 43.83 -9.48 -16.51
CA GLU A 566 44.65 -10.13 -17.54
C GLU A 566 45.01 -11.59 -17.23
N ARG A 567 45.14 -11.96 -15.94
CA ARG A 567 45.37 -13.35 -15.54
C ARG A 567 44.17 -14.24 -15.88
N GLY A 568 42.94 -13.75 -15.65
CA GLY A 568 41.71 -14.42 -16.04
C GLY A 568 41.53 -14.50 -17.56
N LYS A 569 41.79 -13.40 -18.29
CA LYS A 569 41.78 -13.39 -19.77
C LYS A 569 42.76 -14.41 -20.37
N LYS A 570 43.97 -14.54 -19.80
CA LYS A 570 44.97 -15.53 -20.20
C LYS A 570 44.49 -16.96 -19.96
N ALA A 571 43.90 -17.24 -18.80
CA ALA A 571 43.31 -18.56 -18.50
C ALA A 571 42.19 -18.92 -19.50
N LEU A 572 41.30 -17.97 -19.80
CA LEU A 572 40.21 -18.14 -20.77
C LEU A 572 40.72 -18.43 -22.20
N LYS A 573 41.75 -17.70 -22.64
CA LYS A 573 42.41 -17.92 -23.94
C LYS A 573 43.02 -19.32 -24.02
N ASN A 574 43.70 -19.75 -22.96
CA ASN A 574 44.31 -21.08 -22.90
C ASN A 574 43.24 -22.18 -22.99
N PHE A 575 42.14 -22.06 -22.23
CA PHE A 575 41.03 -23.01 -22.25
C PHE A 575 40.37 -23.13 -23.62
N ALA A 576 40.20 -22.01 -24.35
CA ALA A 576 39.67 -22.05 -25.72
C ALA A 576 40.59 -22.82 -26.70
N GLY A 577 41.91 -22.72 -26.50
CA GLY A 577 42.93 -23.42 -27.29
C GLY A 577 43.06 -24.91 -26.97
N ASP A 578 42.76 -25.31 -25.74
CA ASP A 578 42.91 -26.69 -25.26
C ASP A 578 42.01 -27.68 -26.01
N ILE A 579 42.61 -28.59 -26.78
CA ILE A 579 41.88 -29.53 -27.65
C ILE A 579 41.20 -30.67 -26.89
N THR A 580 41.57 -30.95 -25.64
CA THR A 580 40.93 -32.01 -24.85
C THR A 580 39.60 -31.58 -24.22
N ARG A 581 39.28 -30.28 -24.26
CA ARG A 581 38.06 -29.70 -23.71
C ARG A 581 36.87 -29.86 -24.65
N VAL A 582 35.68 -29.96 -24.06
CA VAL A 582 34.41 -30.09 -24.78
C VAL A 582 34.23 -28.94 -25.78
N VAL A 583 33.87 -29.27 -27.02
CA VAL A 583 33.82 -28.31 -28.15
C VAL A 583 32.93 -27.10 -27.83
N GLU A 584 31.75 -27.31 -27.23
CA GLU A 584 30.85 -26.23 -26.81
C GLU A 584 31.49 -25.26 -25.80
N GLU A 585 32.26 -25.79 -24.85
CA GLU A 585 32.87 -25.01 -23.78
C GLU A 585 34.04 -24.19 -24.33
N ARG A 586 34.82 -24.75 -25.26
CA ARG A 586 35.83 -24.02 -26.03
C ARG A 586 35.23 -22.91 -26.89
N GLN A 587 34.11 -23.19 -27.56
CA GLN A 587 33.37 -22.18 -28.32
C GLN A 587 32.77 -21.08 -27.43
N LEU A 588 32.31 -21.42 -26.21
CA LEU A 588 31.90 -20.43 -25.22
C LEU A 588 33.09 -19.59 -24.78
N ALA A 589 34.22 -20.21 -24.40
CA ALA A 589 35.43 -19.53 -23.97
C ALA A 589 35.94 -18.55 -25.04
N LYS A 590 35.98 -18.98 -26.31
CA LYS A 590 36.30 -18.12 -27.45
C LYS A 590 35.32 -16.94 -27.60
N ARG A 591 34.00 -17.19 -27.60
CA ARG A 591 32.96 -16.13 -27.70
C ARG A 591 32.94 -15.16 -26.52
N VAL A 592 33.43 -15.57 -25.36
CA VAL A 592 33.60 -14.69 -24.20
C VAL A 592 34.89 -13.88 -24.35
N TYR A 593 36.01 -14.51 -24.74
CA TYR A 593 37.30 -13.84 -24.96
C TYR A 593 37.26 -12.81 -26.10
N ASP A 594 36.64 -13.13 -27.23
CA ASP A 594 36.56 -12.22 -28.38
C ASP A 594 35.67 -11.00 -28.08
N ARG A 595 34.69 -11.13 -27.18
CA ARG A 595 33.88 -10.00 -26.66
C ARG A 595 34.61 -9.03 -25.72
N LEU A 596 35.89 -9.28 -25.43
CA LEU A 596 36.74 -8.40 -24.62
C LEU A 596 37.76 -7.61 -25.46
N LYS A 597 37.74 -7.79 -26.79
CA LYS A 597 38.57 -7.08 -27.76
C LYS A 597 37.82 -5.98 -28.51
N ASN A 598 36.50 -6.04 -28.46
CA ASN A 598 35.57 -5.01 -28.92
C ASN A 598 35.12 -4.21 -27.69
#